data_AF-E3MTN0-F1
#
_entry.id   AF-E3MTN0-F1
#
_cell.length_a   1.000
_cell.length_b   1.000
_cell.length_c   1.000
_cell.angle_alpha   90.00
_cell.angle_beta   90.00
_cell.angle_gamma   90.00
#
_symmetry.space_group_name_H-M   'P 1'
#
loop_
_entity.id
_entity.type
_entity.pdbx_description
1 polymer ?
#
loop_
_entity_poly.entity_id
_entity_poly.type
_entity_poly.pdbx_seq_one_letter_code
_entity_poly.pdbx_strand_id
1 'polypeptide(L)'
;MQFIFNLFLFFLIPILVDSIISRGDDPILCVTETNNGCKTQLEKKNSLLNNIPSNFPPLSSVLKNYTEQCQNVMKCASGLECFKGKSERDVFKTSCDDVGSRRYTFDYKCMAPFLRKLFDGGQNCTGDIIVGNLSTQIFKTQKQCFLNIAKSVCDTENFDFFQKNYDEVMELYTTRPAVDDEFCASPNDKFNKMQCEYLTGEFSQKTTTIPFLSITNRSNSEGQELFEMIKQTQNCLDNSCLDLSINVENNTRIFTDTFQASPTNLTKIFKLRPRLLEYSCLANITIYTFFREVSLCTMFYKKEDCVMSTIIKFCQEEILADFKNLEVSVGPRKEVYNSPDFEFAMFRDNKKKRRFVFTMKDDKLIE
;
A
#
# COMPACT_ATOMS: atom_id res chain seq x y z
N MET A 1 -4.95 -9.32 15.71
CA MET A 1 -4.42 -8.00 15.28
C MET A 1 -2.91 -8.07 15.01
N GLN A 2 -2.53 -8.90 14.05
CA GLN A 2 -1.19 -8.96 13.44
C GLN A 2 -1.23 -8.33 12.03
N PHE A 3 -2.39 -7.78 11.65
CA PHE A 3 -2.83 -7.52 10.28
C PHE A 3 -2.70 -6.06 9.83
N ILE A 4 -2.65 -5.09 10.75
CA ILE A 4 -2.37 -3.66 10.42
C ILE A 4 -0.88 -3.46 10.03
N PHE A 5 -0.07 -4.49 10.24
CA PHE A 5 1.39 -4.54 10.15
C PHE A 5 1.97 -4.24 8.77
N ASN A 6 1.39 -4.82 7.70
CA ASN A 6 1.95 -4.71 6.36
C ASN A 6 1.51 -3.43 5.63
N LEU A 7 0.44 -2.76 6.08
CA LEU A 7 -0.23 -1.66 5.36
C LEU A 7 0.66 -0.44 5.12
N PHE A 8 1.20 0.12 6.19
CA PHE A 8 1.91 1.39 6.12
C PHE A 8 3.29 1.19 5.49
N LEU A 9 3.87 0.00 5.62
CA LEU A 9 5.08 -0.39 4.91
C LEU A 9 4.80 -0.67 3.41
N PHE A 10 3.66 -1.27 3.04
CA PHE A 10 3.28 -1.43 1.61
C PHE A 10 3.09 -0.09 0.89
N PHE A 11 2.39 0.84 1.54
CA PHE A 11 2.13 2.19 1.02
C PHE A 11 3.30 3.15 1.19
N LEU A 12 4.47 2.75 1.72
CA LEU A 12 5.61 3.66 1.93
C LEU A 12 6.99 3.05 1.67
N ILE A 13 7.06 1.76 1.35
CA ILE A 13 8.24 1.12 0.77
C ILE A 13 8.19 1.04 -0.78
N PRO A 14 7.49 1.87 -1.58
CA PRO A 14 7.78 1.87 -3.01
C PRO A 14 9.15 2.51 -3.33
N ILE A 15 9.86 3.08 -2.34
CA ILE A 15 11.19 3.68 -2.56
C ILE A 15 12.32 2.64 -2.50
N LEU A 16 12.14 1.45 -1.91
CA LEU A 16 13.27 0.53 -1.68
C LEU A 16 13.01 -0.96 -1.90
N VAL A 17 11.78 -1.42 -2.11
CA VAL A 17 11.55 -2.85 -2.39
C VAL A 17 10.66 -3.00 -3.60
N ASP A 18 11.30 -3.30 -4.72
CA ASP A 18 10.70 -4.00 -5.86
C ASP A 18 9.75 -5.06 -5.31
N SER A 19 8.45 -4.80 -5.40
CA SER A 19 7.44 -5.71 -4.88
C SER A 19 7.50 -6.97 -5.74
N ILE A 20 8.26 -7.96 -5.25
CA ILE A 20 8.32 -9.30 -5.81
C ILE A 20 6.86 -9.73 -5.96
N ILE A 21 6.48 -10.11 -7.18
CA ILE A 21 5.24 -10.84 -7.41
C ILE A 21 5.46 -12.20 -6.77
N SER A 22 5.26 -12.27 -5.46
CA SER A 22 5.14 -13.52 -4.75
C SER A 22 3.71 -13.96 -4.98
N ARG A 23 3.53 -15.13 -5.59
CA ARG A 23 2.35 -15.94 -5.25
C ARG A 23 2.28 -15.95 -3.73
N GLY A 24 1.16 -15.50 -3.18
CA GLY A 24 1.01 -15.35 -1.74
C GLY A 24 1.33 -16.64 -0.98
N ASP A 25 1.51 -16.52 0.33
CA ASP A 25 1.88 -17.56 1.31
C ASP A 25 0.94 -18.79 1.39
N ASP A 26 0.11 -19.03 0.38
CA ASP A 26 -0.69 -20.25 0.26
C ASP A 26 0.21 -21.43 -0.08
N PRO A 27 0.13 -22.54 0.67
CA PRO A 27 0.97 -23.71 0.42
C PRO A 27 0.66 -24.30 -0.96
N ILE A 28 1.70 -24.45 -1.80
CA ILE A 28 1.59 -25.19 -3.06
C ILE A 28 1.32 -26.66 -2.71
N LEU A 29 0.15 -27.15 -3.10
CA LEU A 29 -0.32 -28.50 -2.80
C LEU A 29 0.20 -29.50 -3.82
N CYS A 30 0.18 -30.79 -3.47
CA CYS A 30 0.30 -31.88 -4.46
C CYS A 30 1.60 -31.92 -5.29
N VAL A 31 2.66 -31.19 -4.90
CA VAL A 31 3.88 -31.04 -5.71
C VAL A 31 4.49 -32.39 -6.08
N THR A 32 4.71 -33.27 -5.09
CA THR A 32 5.32 -34.58 -5.32
C THR A 32 4.48 -35.46 -6.23
N GLU A 33 3.16 -35.49 -6.01
CA GLU A 33 2.25 -36.32 -6.80
C GLU A 33 2.16 -35.82 -8.24
N THR A 34 2.16 -34.49 -8.44
CA THR A 34 2.17 -33.86 -9.76
C THR A 34 3.48 -34.13 -10.50
N ASN A 35 4.63 -34.00 -9.81
CA ASN A 35 5.95 -34.28 -10.40
C ASN A 35 6.08 -35.73 -10.88
N ASN A 36 5.46 -36.67 -10.17
CA ASN A 36 5.49 -38.08 -10.53
C ASN A 36 4.43 -38.44 -11.58
N GLY A 37 3.18 -38.02 -11.37
CA GLY A 37 2.02 -38.38 -12.20
C GLY A 37 1.96 -37.65 -13.53
N CYS A 38 2.52 -36.44 -13.61
CA CYS A 38 2.46 -35.56 -14.79
C CYS A 38 3.84 -35.21 -15.36
N LYS A 39 4.84 -36.07 -15.11
CA LYS A 39 6.25 -35.85 -15.46
C LYS A 39 6.44 -35.43 -16.93
N THR A 40 5.83 -36.15 -17.88
CA THR A 40 5.99 -35.89 -19.32
C THR A 40 5.47 -34.50 -19.72
N GLN A 41 4.33 -34.09 -19.16
CA GLN A 41 3.73 -32.78 -19.41
C GLN A 41 4.58 -31.66 -18.77
N LEU A 42 5.08 -31.91 -17.56
CA LEU A 42 5.98 -30.99 -16.85
C LEU A 42 7.30 -30.78 -17.61
N GLU A 43 7.91 -31.84 -18.12
CA GLU A 43 9.16 -31.75 -18.90
C GLU A 43 8.98 -30.87 -20.14
N LYS A 44 7.85 -31.03 -20.86
CA LYS A 44 7.53 -30.18 -22.01
C LYS A 44 7.32 -28.71 -21.62
N LYS A 45 6.54 -28.45 -20.56
CA LYS A 45 6.33 -27.09 -20.02
C LYS A 45 7.64 -26.45 -19.58
N ASN A 46 8.46 -27.17 -18.81
CA ASN A 46 9.71 -26.67 -18.24
C ASN A 46 10.76 -26.41 -19.31
N SER A 47 10.80 -27.22 -20.37
CA SER A 47 11.65 -26.95 -21.54
C SER A 47 11.34 -25.60 -22.18
N LEU A 48 10.05 -25.26 -22.35
CA LEU A 48 9.65 -23.94 -22.83
C LEU A 48 10.00 -22.84 -21.83
N LEU A 49 9.69 -23.04 -20.55
CA LEU A 49 9.96 -22.06 -19.48
C LEU A 49 11.43 -21.65 -19.44
N ASN A 50 12.35 -22.62 -19.55
CA ASN A 50 13.79 -22.40 -19.52
C ASN A 50 14.30 -21.56 -20.70
N ASN A 51 13.54 -21.50 -21.80
CA ASN A 51 13.87 -20.68 -22.98
C ASN A 51 13.31 -19.26 -22.90
N ILE A 52 12.46 -18.95 -21.91
CA ILE A 52 11.89 -17.60 -21.74
C ILE A 52 12.90 -16.75 -20.95
N PRO A 53 13.48 -15.70 -21.57
CA PRO A 53 14.46 -14.85 -20.90
C PRO A 53 13.82 -14.15 -19.69
N SER A 54 14.63 -13.87 -18.67
CA SER A 54 14.22 -13.04 -17.54
C SER A 54 14.17 -11.55 -17.89
N ASN A 55 14.81 -11.14 -18.99
CA ASN A 55 14.94 -9.73 -19.35
C ASN A 55 13.68 -9.14 -19.96
N PHE A 56 13.01 -9.87 -20.85
CA PHE A 56 11.89 -9.38 -21.65
C PHE A 56 10.65 -10.26 -21.49
N PRO A 57 9.45 -9.66 -21.47
CA PRO A 57 8.22 -10.43 -21.51
C PRO A 57 8.15 -11.26 -22.81
N PRO A 58 7.65 -12.50 -22.76
CA PRO A 58 7.43 -13.30 -23.95
C PRO A 58 6.37 -12.63 -24.83
N LEU A 59 6.61 -12.68 -26.14
CA LEU A 59 5.65 -12.29 -27.15
C LEU A 59 4.54 -13.34 -27.30
N SER A 60 3.47 -13.00 -28.02
CA SER A 60 2.20 -13.73 -28.02
C SER A 60 2.34 -15.19 -28.43
N SER A 61 3.22 -15.50 -29.39
CA SER A 61 3.43 -16.89 -29.85
C SER A 61 4.06 -17.76 -28.77
N VAL A 62 5.07 -17.24 -28.07
CA VAL A 62 5.76 -17.94 -26.97
C VAL A 62 4.82 -18.08 -25.78
N LEU A 63 4.10 -17.00 -25.43
CA LEU A 63 3.14 -17.01 -24.34
C LEU A 63 2.00 -18.02 -24.60
N LYS A 64 1.43 -18.04 -25.81
CA LYS A 64 0.41 -19.00 -26.20
C LYS A 64 0.89 -20.45 -26.08
N ASN A 65 2.08 -20.74 -26.61
CA ASN A 65 2.67 -22.08 -26.51
C ASN A 65 2.90 -22.50 -25.05
N TYR A 66 3.40 -21.58 -24.21
CA TYR A 66 3.54 -21.82 -22.77
C TYR A 66 2.19 -22.12 -22.10
N THR A 67 1.17 -21.29 -22.36
CA THR A 67 -0.19 -21.47 -21.82
C THR A 67 -0.78 -22.82 -22.21
N GLU A 68 -0.60 -23.26 -23.46
CA GLU A 68 -1.05 -24.59 -23.91
C GLU A 68 -0.35 -25.72 -23.14
N GLN A 69 0.97 -25.61 -22.88
CA GLN A 69 1.66 -26.63 -22.07
C GLN A 69 1.24 -26.58 -20.60
N CYS A 70 1.01 -25.40 -20.03
CA CYS A 70 0.45 -25.22 -18.69
C CYS A 70 -0.91 -25.91 -18.56
N GLN A 71 -1.83 -25.70 -19.52
CA GLN A 71 -3.13 -26.37 -19.56
C GLN A 71 -3.02 -27.90 -19.65
N ASN A 72 -2.03 -28.42 -20.39
CA ASN A 72 -1.76 -29.86 -20.44
C ASN A 72 -1.33 -30.43 -19.07
N VAL A 73 -0.52 -29.68 -18.31
CA VAL A 73 -0.15 -30.06 -16.95
C VAL A 73 -1.36 -29.99 -16.03
N MET A 74 -2.16 -28.91 -16.10
CA MET A 74 -3.39 -28.77 -15.29
C MET A 74 -4.35 -29.94 -15.53
N LYS A 75 -4.60 -30.30 -16.79
CA LYS A 75 -5.48 -31.41 -17.16
C LYS A 75 -4.99 -32.76 -16.61
N CYS A 76 -3.68 -32.95 -16.55
CA CYS A 76 -3.10 -34.14 -15.92
C CYS A 76 -3.25 -34.08 -14.40
N ALA A 77 -2.86 -32.96 -13.79
CA ALA A 77 -2.85 -32.76 -12.35
C ALA A 77 -4.26 -32.86 -11.75
N SER A 78 -5.29 -32.32 -12.41
CA SER A 78 -6.68 -32.40 -11.97
C SER A 78 -7.20 -33.83 -11.84
N GLY A 79 -6.56 -34.81 -12.48
CA GLY A 79 -6.91 -36.23 -12.38
C GLY A 79 -6.24 -36.97 -11.22
N LEU A 80 -5.34 -36.33 -10.46
CA LEU A 80 -4.63 -36.93 -9.34
C LEU A 80 -5.50 -36.93 -8.07
N GLU A 81 -5.40 -37.98 -7.26
CA GLU A 81 -6.24 -38.14 -6.07
C GLU A 81 -6.04 -37.00 -5.06
N CYS A 82 -4.81 -36.46 -4.92
CA CYS A 82 -4.58 -35.36 -3.99
C CYS A 82 -5.30 -34.04 -4.36
N PHE A 83 -5.73 -33.88 -5.62
CA PHE A 83 -6.49 -32.72 -6.09
C PHE A 83 -8.01 -32.90 -5.99
N LYS A 84 -8.48 -34.07 -5.52
CA LYS A 84 -9.91 -34.31 -5.33
C LYS A 84 -10.51 -33.35 -4.31
N GLY A 85 -11.56 -32.63 -4.71
CA GLY A 85 -12.20 -31.60 -3.89
C GLY A 85 -11.38 -30.31 -3.75
N LYS A 86 -10.30 -30.13 -4.53
CA LYS A 86 -9.55 -28.88 -4.62
C LYS A 86 -10.10 -27.99 -5.74
N SER A 87 -9.81 -26.70 -5.65
CA SER A 87 -10.23 -25.73 -6.66
C SER A 87 -9.35 -25.82 -7.91
N GLU A 88 -9.84 -25.33 -9.05
CA GLU A 88 -9.02 -25.21 -10.27
C GLU A 88 -7.82 -24.29 -10.05
N ARG A 89 -7.97 -23.27 -9.20
CA ARG A 89 -6.89 -22.38 -8.78
C ARG A 89 -5.78 -23.11 -8.01
N ASP A 90 -6.11 -24.10 -7.19
CA ASP A 90 -5.10 -24.94 -6.51
C ASP A 90 -4.33 -25.77 -7.54
N VAL A 91 -5.02 -26.33 -8.53
CA VAL A 91 -4.39 -27.07 -9.63
C VAL A 91 -3.48 -26.15 -10.45
N PHE A 92 -3.93 -24.95 -10.78
CA PHE A 92 -3.16 -23.94 -11.51
C PHE A 92 -1.86 -23.57 -10.78
N LYS A 93 -1.94 -23.27 -9.46
CA LYS A 93 -0.78 -22.88 -8.64
C LYS A 93 0.34 -23.91 -8.65
N THR A 94 0.02 -25.20 -8.71
CA THR A 94 1.02 -26.28 -8.79
C THR A 94 1.48 -26.54 -10.23
N SER A 95 0.58 -26.38 -11.20
CA SER A 95 0.81 -26.79 -12.58
C SER A 95 1.54 -25.76 -13.43
N CYS A 96 1.27 -24.48 -13.19
CA CYS A 96 1.67 -23.38 -14.06
C CYS A 96 2.58 -22.39 -13.32
N ASP A 97 3.38 -21.65 -14.07
CA ASP A 97 4.26 -20.58 -13.61
C ASP A 97 3.68 -19.24 -14.08
N ASP A 98 4.04 -18.15 -13.40
CA ASP A 98 3.50 -16.80 -13.66
C ASP A 98 4.15 -16.15 -14.89
N VAL A 99 4.28 -16.85 -16.01
CA VAL A 99 5.00 -16.34 -17.18
C VAL A 99 4.37 -15.03 -17.71
N GLY A 100 3.04 -14.94 -17.75
CA GLY A 100 2.35 -13.73 -18.20
C GLY A 100 2.40 -12.59 -17.19
N SER A 101 2.23 -12.90 -15.90
CA SER A 101 2.10 -11.90 -14.84
C SER A 101 3.40 -11.57 -14.09
N ARG A 102 4.49 -12.34 -14.23
CA ARG A 102 5.77 -12.06 -13.56
C ARG A 102 6.43 -10.78 -14.06
N ARG A 103 7.23 -10.16 -13.19
CA ARG A 103 8.08 -9.04 -13.56
C ARG A 103 9.33 -9.49 -14.33
N TYR A 104 9.63 -8.75 -15.38
CA TYR A 104 10.81 -8.87 -16.21
C TYR A 104 11.70 -7.64 -16.03
N THR A 105 12.96 -7.72 -16.46
CA THR A 105 13.86 -6.56 -16.41
C THR A 105 13.31 -5.34 -17.13
N PHE A 106 12.67 -5.58 -18.26
CA PHE A 106 11.95 -4.60 -19.05
C PHE A 106 10.92 -3.80 -18.24
N ASP A 107 10.20 -4.45 -17.31
CA ASP A 107 9.13 -3.80 -16.56
C ASP A 107 9.69 -2.70 -15.65
N TYR A 108 10.77 -2.99 -14.90
CA TYR A 108 11.36 -2.01 -13.97
C TYR A 108 12.26 -0.99 -14.68
N LYS A 109 13.00 -1.37 -15.73
CA LYS A 109 13.92 -0.47 -16.43
C LYS A 109 13.25 0.44 -17.45
N CYS A 110 12.07 0.07 -17.95
CA CYS A 110 11.44 0.80 -19.05
C CYS A 110 9.97 1.09 -18.77
N MET A 111 9.13 0.08 -18.51
CA MET A 111 7.69 0.29 -18.40
C MET A 111 7.28 1.13 -17.19
N ALA A 112 7.86 0.90 -16.01
CA ALA A 112 7.57 1.69 -14.82
C ALA A 112 8.00 3.16 -14.98
N PRO A 113 9.24 3.48 -15.42
CA PRO A 113 9.62 4.87 -15.77
C PRO A 113 8.75 5.50 -16.86
N PHE A 114 8.35 4.72 -17.87
CA PHE A 114 7.44 5.16 -18.93
C PHE A 114 6.07 5.55 -18.36
N LEU A 115 5.45 4.69 -17.55
CA LEU A 115 4.16 4.95 -16.91
C LEU A 115 4.22 6.17 -15.99
N ARG A 116 5.31 6.33 -15.23
CA ARG A 116 5.53 7.52 -14.41
C ARG A 116 5.47 8.79 -15.26
N LYS A 117 6.29 8.84 -16.32
CA LYS A 117 6.35 10.01 -17.21
C LYS A 117 5.05 10.24 -18.01
N LEU A 118 4.32 9.16 -18.30
CA LEU A 118 3.00 9.20 -18.92
C LEU A 118 1.99 9.90 -18.00
N PHE A 119 1.93 9.52 -16.73
CA PHE A 119 0.93 10.04 -15.79
C PHE A 119 1.29 11.40 -15.17
N ASP A 120 2.57 11.79 -15.19
CA ASP A 120 3.01 13.12 -14.74
C ASP A 120 2.46 14.27 -15.61
N GLY A 121 1.82 13.98 -16.76
CA GLY A 121 1.08 14.97 -17.55
C GLY A 121 1.96 15.98 -18.31
N GLY A 122 3.28 15.90 -18.18
CA GLY A 122 4.23 16.89 -18.73
C GLY A 122 4.43 16.84 -20.25
N GLN A 123 3.74 15.95 -20.97
CA GLN A 123 3.83 15.82 -22.42
C GLN A 123 2.49 16.19 -23.07
N ASN A 124 2.56 16.80 -24.25
CA ASN A 124 1.36 17.28 -24.96
C ASN A 124 0.32 16.20 -25.29
N CYS A 125 0.73 14.93 -25.36
CA CYS A 125 -0.13 13.79 -25.67
C CYS A 125 -0.68 13.05 -24.44
N THR A 126 -0.35 13.51 -23.22
CA THR A 126 -0.68 12.79 -21.98
C THR A 126 -1.76 13.47 -21.15
N GLY A 127 -2.26 14.65 -21.57
CA GLY A 127 -3.21 15.44 -20.78
C GLY A 127 -4.55 14.74 -20.48
N ASP A 128 -5.04 13.89 -21.39
CA ASP A 128 -6.31 13.16 -21.22
C ASP A 128 -6.12 11.73 -20.69
N ILE A 129 -4.90 11.35 -20.31
CA ILE A 129 -4.58 9.99 -19.87
C ILE A 129 -4.92 9.84 -18.38
N ILE A 130 -5.86 8.95 -18.08
CA ILE A 130 -6.31 8.65 -16.72
C ILE A 130 -5.73 7.30 -16.30
N VAL A 131 -5.16 7.25 -15.10
CA VAL A 131 -4.64 6.01 -14.51
C VAL A 131 -5.75 4.95 -14.42
N GLY A 132 -5.44 3.72 -14.82
CA GLY A 132 -6.41 2.61 -14.83
C GLY A 132 -7.34 2.60 -16.05
N ASN A 133 -7.28 3.61 -16.92
CA ASN A 133 -8.07 3.69 -18.16
C ASN A 133 -7.17 3.72 -19.41
N LEU A 134 -6.24 2.78 -19.48
CA LEU A 134 -5.38 2.59 -20.64
C LEU A 134 -5.94 1.48 -21.54
N SER A 135 -6.18 1.80 -22.81
CA SER A 135 -6.71 0.87 -23.80
C SER A 135 -5.77 0.71 -25.00
N THR A 136 -5.91 -0.40 -25.72
CA THR A 136 -5.15 -0.65 -26.95
C THR A 136 -5.30 0.49 -27.96
N GLN A 137 -6.49 1.10 -28.03
CA GLN A 137 -6.76 2.20 -28.96
C GLN A 137 -5.99 3.47 -28.63
N ILE A 138 -5.83 3.78 -27.33
CA ILE A 138 -5.02 4.92 -26.87
C ILE A 138 -3.57 4.70 -27.30
N PHE A 139 -3.00 3.53 -27.04
CA PHE A 139 -1.62 3.19 -27.42
C PHE A 139 -1.39 3.20 -28.94
N LYS A 140 -2.37 2.77 -29.73
CA LYS A 140 -2.30 2.85 -31.20
C LYS A 140 -2.32 4.30 -31.68
N THR A 141 -3.21 5.12 -31.12
CA THR A 141 -3.39 6.53 -31.53
C THR A 141 -2.19 7.38 -31.15
N GLN A 142 -1.66 7.21 -29.93
CA GLN A 142 -0.57 8.01 -29.38
C GLN A 142 0.83 7.39 -29.57
N LYS A 143 0.95 6.37 -30.43
CA LYS A 143 2.16 5.54 -30.60
C LYS A 143 3.46 6.33 -30.69
N GLN A 144 3.52 7.32 -31.58
CA GLN A 144 4.75 8.10 -31.77
C GLN A 144 5.11 8.91 -30.53
N CYS A 145 4.11 9.47 -29.83
CA CYS A 145 4.37 10.19 -28.59
C CYS A 145 4.88 9.25 -27.50
N PHE A 146 4.26 8.08 -27.33
CA PHE A 146 4.66 7.12 -26.30
C PHE A 146 6.04 6.52 -26.57
N LEU A 147 6.40 6.27 -27.83
CA LEU A 147 7.76 5.89 -28.21
C LEU A 147 8.78 6.99 -27.89
N ASN A 148 8.43 8.27 -28.06
CA ASN A 148 9.32 9.37 -27.65
C ASN A 148 9.50 9.44 -26.12
N ILE A 149 8.43 9.21 -25.36
CA ILE A 149 8.52 9.10 -23.89
C ILE A 149 9.45 7.94 -23.53
N ALA A 150 9.22 6.75 -24.06
CA ALA A 150 10.03 5.57 -23.80
C ALA A 150 11.51 5.78 -24.15
N LYS A 151 11.80 6.40 -25.30
CA LYS A 151 13.18 6.75 -25.71
C LYS A 151 13.90 7.64 -24.69
N SER A 152 13.15 8.46 -23.95
CA SER A 152 13.71 9.37 -22.96
C SER A 152 13.92 8.77 -21.57
N VAL A 153 13.37 7.58 -21.29
CA VAL A 153 13.40 6.97 -19.95
C VAL A 153 13.97 5.55 -19.93
N CYS A 154 13.89 4.83 -21.04
CA CYS A 154 14.41 3.47 -21.16
C CYS A 154 15.87 3.51 -21.63
N ASP A 155 16.67 2.54 -21.18
CA ASP A 155 17.98 2.29 -21.79
C ASP A 155 17.84 1.77 -23.24
N THR A 156 18.93 1.79 -24.01
CA THR A 156 18.92 1.45 -25.43
C THR A 156 18.37 0.05 -25.70
N GLU A 157 18.77 -0.96 -24.92
CA GLU A 157 18.35 -2.34 -25.11
C GLU A 157 16.83 -2.49 -24.90
N ASN A 158 16.30 -1.91 -23.83
CA ASN A 158 14.88 -1.96 -23.53
C ASN A 158 14.04 -1.11 -24.51
N PHE A 159 14.57 0.04 -24.93
CA PHE A 159 13.90 0.86 -25.95
C PHE A 159 13.83 0.16 -27.30
N ASP A 160 14.91 -0.48 -27.75
CA ASP A 160 14.96 -1.19 -29.02
C ASP A 160 13.97 -2.37 -29.02
N PHE A 161 13.90 -3.12 -27.91
CA PHE A 161 12.89 -4.15 -27.72
C PHE A 161 11.46 -3.57 -27.79
N PHE A 162 11.20 -2.48 -27.06
CA PHE A 162 9.87 -1.89 -27.02
C PHE A 162 9.44 -1.33 -28.36
N GLN A 163 10.31 -0.59 -29.04
CA GLN A 163 10.04 -0.01 -30.35
C GLN A 163 9.74 -1.10 -31.38
N LYS A 164 10.55 -2.16 -31.42
CA LYS A 164 10.41 -3.27 -32.36
C LYS A 164 9.09 -4.03 -32.16
N ASN A 165 8.67 -4.21 -30.92
CA ASN A 165 7.52 -5.07 -30.57
C ASN A 165 6.32 -4.27 -30.04
N TYR A 166 6.28 -2.95 -30.26
CA TYR A 166 5.35 -2.04 -29.60
C TYR A 166 3.89 -2.48 -29.69
N ASP A 167 3.41 -2.77 -30.90
CA ASP A 167 1.99 -3.09 -31.11
C ASP A 167 1.59 -4.37 -30.36
N GLU A 168 2.46 -5.38 -30.39
CA GLU A 168 2.24 -6.66 -29.73
C GLU A 168 2.33 -6.56 -28.20
N VAL A 169 3.35 -5.87 -27.67
CA VAL A 169 3.49 -5.69 -26.21
C VAL A 169 2.31 -4.89 -25.67
N MET A 170 1.91 -3.81 -26.36
CA MET A 170 0.77 -3.01 -25.91
C MET A 170 -0.55 -3.79 -26.03
N GLU A 171 -0.74 -4.57 -27.10
CA GLU A 171 -1.89 -5.45 -27.22
C GLU A 171 -1.95 -6.46 -26.06
N LEU A 172 -0.84 -7.12 -25.70
CA LEU A 172 -0.79 -8.03 -24.55
C LEU A 172 -1.09 -7.31 -23.22
N TYR A 173 -0.62 -6.07 -23.06
CA TYR A 173 -0.72 -5.33 -21.80
C TYR A 173 -2.09 -4.69 -21.60
N THR A 174 -2.81 -4.36 -22.67
CA THR A 174 -4.11 -3.69 -22.57
C THR A 174 -5.30 -4.56 -22.94
N THR A 175 -5.07 -5.80 -23.41
CA THR A 175 -6.15 -6.74 -23.68
C THR A 175 -6.47 -7.55 -22.45
N ARG A 176 -7.67 -7.33 -21.89
CA ARG A 176 -8.20 -8.18 -20.82
C ARG A 176 -8.43 -9.61 -21.33
N PRO A 177 -8.16 -10.64 -20.53
CA PRO A 177 -8.57 -12.01 -20.84
C PRO A 177 -10.07 -12.07 -21.18
N ALA A 178 -10.43 -12.86 -22.18
CA ALA A 178 -11.84 -13.00 -22.61
C ALA A 178 -12.72 -13.72 -21.57
N VAL A 179 -12.08 -14.53 -20.72
CA VAL A 179 -12.70 -15.21 -19.58
C VAL A 179 -11.88 -14.83 -18.36
N ASP A 180 -12.55 -14.36 -17.31
CA ASP A 180 -11.92 -14.20 -16.00
C ASP A 180 -11.82 -15.60 -15.38
N ASP A 181 -10.62 -16.15 -15.37
CA ASP A 181 -10.30 -17.45 -14.79
C ASP A 181 -9.88 -17.34 -13.31
N GLU A 182 -9.91 -16.12 -12.74
CA GLU A 182 -9.48 -15.81 -11.39
C GLU A 182 -8.01 -16.18 -11.07
N PHE A 183 -7.20 -16.54 -12.08
CA PHE A 183 -5.80 -16.93 -11.89
C PHE A 183 -4.87 -15.72 -11.81
N CYS A 184 -5.28 -14.56 -12.33
CA CYS A 184 -4.50 -13.33 -12.38
C CYS A 184 -3.11 -13.51 -13.02
N ALA A 185 -3.03 -14.30 -14.08
CA ALA A 185 -1.78 -14.75 -14.67
C ALA A 185 -1.41 -14.07 -16.01
N SER A 186 -2.22 -13.12 -16.46
CA SER A 186 -2.06 -12.48 -17.77
C SER A 186 -1.07 -11.29 -17.74
N PRO A 187 -0.49 -10.92 -18.90
CA PRO A 187 0.27 -9.67 -19.01
C PRO A 187 -0.55 -8.42 -18.67
N ASN A 188 -1.86 -8.42 -18.96
CA ASN A 188 -2.76 -7.34 -18.58
C ASN A 188 -2.90 -7.19 -17.06
N ASP A 189 -2.98 -8.31 -16.32
CA ASP A 189 -3.06 -8.25 -14.85
C ASP A 189 -1.84 -7.56 -14.24
N LYS A 190 -0.65 -7.92 -14.72
CA LYS A 190 0.60 -7.24 -14.33
C LYS A 190 0.59 -5.77 -14.73
N PHE A 191 0.16 -5.46 -15.94
CA PHE A 191 0.14 -4.08 -16.43
C PHE A 191 -0.84 -3.19 -15.65
N ASN A 192 -2.00 -3.71 -15.27
CA ASN A 192 -2.95 -3.03 -14.39
C ASN A 192 -2.34 -2.77 -13.02
N LYS A 193 -1.67 -3.78 -12.44
CA LYS A 193 -0.95 -3.62 -11.17
C LYS A 193 0.11 -2.51 -11.23
N MET A 194 0.93 -2.46 -12.29
CA MET A 194 1.95 -1.41 -12.46
C MET A 194 1.34 0.01 -12.51
N GLN A 195 0.12 0.17 -13.03
CA GLN A 195 -0.59 1.45 -12.99
C GLN A 195 -0.98 1.84 -11.56
N CYS A 196 -1.44 0.89 -10.74
CA CYS A 196 -1.79 1.15 -9.34
C CYS A 196 -0.56 1.43 -8.47
N GLU A 197 0.59 0.83 -8.80
CA GLU A 197 1.86 1.09 -8.15
C GLU A 197 2.35 2.53 -8.36
N TYR A 198 2.03 3.16 -9.50
CA TYR A 198 2.27 4.60 -9.69
C TYR A 198 1.51 5.43 -8.66
N LEU A 199 0.18 5.21 -8.52
CA LEU A 199 -0.64 5.94 -7.53
C LEU A 199 -0.16 5.70 -6.10
N THR A 200 0.23 4.46 -5.79
CA THR A 200 0.81 4.10 -4.49
C THR A 200 2.12 4.86 -4.25
N GLY A 201 3.00 4.92 -5.25
CA GLY A 201 4.27 5.64 -5.19
C GLY A 201 4.09 7.14 -5.01
N GLU A 202 3.20 7.77 -5.76
CA GLU A 202 2.91 9.20 -5.66
C GLU A 202 2.28 9.57 -4.31
N PHE A 203 1.35 8.75 -3.81
CA PHE A 203 0.80 8.90 -2.46
C PHE A 203 1.92 8.83 -1.42
N SER A 204 2.78 7.81 -1.50
CA SER A 204 3.91 7.64 -0.59
C SER A 204 4.79 8.89 -0.58
N GLN A 205 5.19 9.35 -1.76
CA GLN A 205 6.09 10.48 -1.92
C GLN A 205 5.49 11.76 -1.34
N LYS A 206 4.22 12.06 -1.64
CA LYS A 206 3.55 13.25 -1.10
C LYS A 206 3.48 13.23 0.43
N THR A 207 3.19 12.08 1.04
CA THR A 207 3.15 12.00 2.52
C THR A 207 4.50 12.25 3.19
N THR A 208 5.63 12.11 2.48
CA THR A 208 6.96 12.45 3.02
C THR A 208 7.23 13.94 3.09
N THR A 209 6.45 14.77 2.39
CA THR A 209 6.66 16.23 2.29
C THR A 209 5.57 17.02 2.98
N ILE A 210 4.33 16.52 2.98
CA ILE A 210 3.19 17.23 3.55
C ILE A 210 3.23 17.16 5.09
N PRO A 211 3.09 18.31 5.79
CA PRO A 211 3.02 18.36 7.25
C PRO A 211 1.86 17.53 7.80
N PHE A 212 2.09 16.85 8.93
CA PHE A 212 1.07 16.04 9.60
C PHE A 212 -0.21 16.84 9.88
N LEU A 213 -0.07 18.09 10.34
CA LEU A 213 -1.22 18.91 10.70
C LEU A 213 -2.11 19.28 9.50
N SER A 214 -1.62 19.17 8.26
CA SER A 214 -2.42 19.44 7.04
C SER A 214 -3.64 18.53 6.91
N ILE A 215 -3.64 17.32 7.48
CA ILE A 215 -4.78 16.39 7.40
C ILE A 215 -5.82 16.61 8.50
N THR A 216 -5.53 17.45 9.49
CA THR A 216 -6.42 17.66 10.65
C THR A 216 -7.63 18.52 10.29
N ASN A 217 -7.48 19.38 9.28
CA ASN A 217 -8.54 20.20 8.72
C ASN A 217 -8.90 19.70 7.32
N ARG A 218 -10.14 19.23 7.13
CA ARG A 218 -10.64 18.76 5.82
C ARG A 218 -10.69 19.85 4.75
N SER A 219 -10.54 21.12 5.10
CA SER A 219 -10.53 22.24 4.16
C SER A 219 -9.11 22.61 3.69
N ASN A 220 -8.07 21.97 4.22
CA ASN A 220 -6.71 22.15 3.74
C ASN A 220 -6.54 21.47 2.38
N SER A 221 -6.05 22.20 1.38
CA SER A 221 -5.93 21.72 0.00
C SER A 221 -4.96 20.55 -0.16
N GLU A 222 -3.83 20.55 0.56
CA GLU A 222 -2.85 19.45 0.53
C GLU A 222 -3.44 18.17 1.15
N GLY A 223 -4.19 18.32 2.24
CA GLY A 223 -4.92 17.23 2.87
C GLY A 223 -6.00 16.65 1.96
N GLN A 224 -6.78 17.50 1.29
CA GLN A 224 -7.81 17.09 0.33
C GLN A 224 -7.23 16.30 -0.84
N GLU A 225 -6.11 16.77 -1.40
CA GLU A 225 -5.41 16.08 -2.49
C GLU A 225 -5.01 14.66 -2.07
N LEU A 226 -4.45 14.49 -0.87
CA LEU A 226 -4.08 13.17 -0.35
C LEU A 226 -5.29 12.25 -0.12
N PHE A 227 -6.42 12.79 0.35
CA PHE A 227 -7.65 12.00 0.54
C PHE A 227 -8.26 11.53 -0.77
N GLU A 228 -8.15 12.33 -1.82
CA GLU A 228 -8.59 11.93 -3.15
C GLU A 228 -7.63 10.91 -3.75
N MET A 229 -6.33 11.14 -3.62
CA MET A 229 -5.31 10.20 -4.11
C MET A 229 -5.43 8.82 -3.48
N ILE A 230 -5.60 8.72 -2.15
CA ILE A 230 -5.75 7.40 -1.50
C ILE A 230 -7.03 6.67 -1.95
N LYS A 231 -8.11 7.40 -2.27
CA LYS A 231 -9.32 6.79 -2.86
C LYS A 231 -9.06 6.25 -4.24
N GLN A 232 -8.36 7.03 -5.08
CA GLN A 232 -7.99 6.60 -6.42
C GLN A 232 -7.07 5.37 -6.37
N THR A 233 -6.11 5.36 -5.45
CA THR A 233 -5.25 4.19 -5.23
C THR A 233 -6.08 2.97 -4.80
N GLN A 234 -6.99 3.12 -3.83
CA GLN A 234 -7.85 2.01 -3.41
C GLN A 234 -8.72 1.51 -4.56
N ASN A 235 -9.37 2.41 -5.31
CA ASN A 235 -10.18 2.04 -6.47
C ASN A 235 -9.36 1.30 -7.54
N CYS A 236 -8.10 1.67 -7.73
CA CYS A 236 -7.21 0.97 -8.65
C CYS A 236 -6.91 -0.45 -8.16
N LEU A 237 -6.54 -0.58 -6.88
CA LEU A 237 -6.22 -1.86 -6.24
C LEU A 237 -7.44 -2.80 -6.20
N ASP A 238 -8.64 -2.28 -5.92
CA ASP A 238 -9.90 -3.03 -5.93
C ASP A 238 -10.24 -3.60 -7.31
N ASN A 239 -9.69 -3.00 -8.38
CA ASN A 239 -9.86 -3.46 -9.76
C ASN A 239 -8.66 -4.28 -10.27
N SER A 240 -7.63 -4.51 -9.44
CA SER A 240 -6.42 -5.25 -9.80
C SER A 240 -6.52 -6.70 -9.31
N CYS A 241 -6.63 -7.64 -10.26
CA CYS A 241 -6.73 -9.08 -9.97
C CYS A 241 -5.59 -9.56 -9.02
N LEU A 242 -4.36 -9.13 -9.29
CA LEU A 242 -3.19 -9.52 -8.51
C LEU A 242 -3.25 -9.02 -7.04
N ASP A 243 -3.92 -7.90 -6.78
CA ASP A 243 -4.01 -7.31 -5.44
C ASP A 243 -5.25 -7.78 -4.66
N LEU A 244 -6.31 -8.22 -5.37
CA LEU A 244 -7.46 -8.95 -4.80
C LEU A 244 -7.08 -10.35 -4.30
N SER A 245 -6.06 -10.95 -4.93
CA SER A 245 -5.72 -12.37 -4.74
C SER A 245 -5.09 -12.74 -3.38
N ILE A 246 -4.86 -11.76 -2.50
CA ILE A 246 -4.11 -11.90 -1.23
C ILE A 246 -4.93 -11.27 -0.10
N ASN A 247 -4.67 -11.66 1.15
CA ASN A 247 -4.94 -10.88 2.39
C ASN A 247 -4.53 -9.38 2.34
N VAL A 248 -4.10 -8.84 1.19
CA VAL A 248 -3.85 -7.44 0.85
C VAL A 248 -5.14 -6.65 0.64
N GLU A 249 -6.23 -7.23 0.13
CA GLU A 249 -7.50 -6.51 -0.11
C GLU A 249 -8.09 -5.95 1.20
N ASN A 250 -8.22 -6.79 2.22
CA ASN A 250 -8.68 -6.36 3.55
C ASN A 250 -7.76 -5.31 4.17
N ASN A 251 -6.47 -5.42 3.88
CA ASN A 251 -5.44 -4.62 4.49
C ASN A 251 -5.39 -3.20 3.90
N THR A 252 -5.32 -3.07 2.58
CA THR A 252 -5.31 -1.77 1.89
C THR A 252 -6.59 -0.97 2.19
N ARG A 253 -7.73 -1.65 2.23
CA ARG A 253 -9.02 -1.03 2.57
C ARG A 253 -9.05 -0.49 4.00
N ILE A 254 -8.59 -1.28 4.98
CA ILE A 254 -8.45 -0.83 6.37
C ILE A 254 -7.55 0.41 6.45
N PHE A 255 -6.45 0.45 5.68
CA PHE A 255 -5.57 1.60 5.65
C PHE A 255 -6.32 2.85 5.16
N THR A 256 -6.93 2.73 3.98
CA THR A 256 -7.67 3.80 3.32
C THR A 256 -8.76 4.35 4.24
N ASP A 257 -9.55 3.47 4.86
CA ASP A 257 -10.61 3.86 5.79
C ASP A 257 -10.06 4.57 7.03
N THR A 258 -8.96 4.05 7.61
CA THR A 258 -8.31 4.65 8.77
C THR A 258 -7.75 6.04 8.44
N PHE A 259 -7.10 6.18 7.29
CA PHE A 259 -6.53 7.45 6.84
C PHE A 259 -7.65 8.47 6.57
N GLN A 260 -8.73 8.08 5.91
CA GLN A 260 -9.90 8.94 5.67
C GLN A 260 -10.64 9.35 6.96
N ALA A 261 -10.62 8.50 7.98
CA ALA A 261 -11.18 8.80 9.29
C ALA A 261 -10.27 9.73 10.13
N SER A 262 -8.99 9.87 9.76
CA SER A 262 -8.00 10.62 10.55
C SER A 262 -8.38 12.07 10.85
N PRO A 263 -8.97 12.88 9.94
CA PRO A 263 -9.35 14.25 10.28
C PRO A 263 -10.33 14.31 11.45
N THR A 264 -11.33 13.42 11.44
CA THR A 264 -12.36 13.36 12.47
C THR A 264 -11.77 12.91 13.80
N ASN A 265 -10.93 11.86 13.77
CA ASN A 265 -10.32 11.31 14.98
C ASN A 265 -9.32 12.28 15.61
N LEU A 266 -8.47 12.92 14.81
CA LEU A 266 -7.52 13.92 15.26
C LEU A 266 -8.21 15.18 15.78
N THR A 267 -9.27 15.65 15.10
CA THR A 267 -10.06 16.79 15.58
C THR A 267 -10.67 16.52 16.95
N LYS A 268 -11.15 15.30 17.23
CA LYS A 268 -11.66 14.93 18.56
C LYS A 268 -10.56 15.02 19.62
N ILE A 269 -9.36 14.52 19.32
CA ILE A 269 -8.20 14.59 20.22
C ILE A 269 -7.83 16.05 20.52
N PHE A 270 -7.73 16.90 19.49
CA PHE A 270 -7.35 18.30 19.66
C PHE A 270 -8.45 19.13 20.33
N LYS A 271 -9.73 18.82 20.16
CA LYS A 271 -10.82 19.44 20.93
C LYS A 271 -10.73 19.12 22.42
N LEU A 272 -10.39 17.87 22.76
CA LEU A 272 -10.21 17.46 24.16
C LEU A 272 -8.91 18.03 24.77
N ARG A 273 -7.88 18.23 23.94
CA ARG A 273 -6.53 18.65 24.35
C ARG A 273 -5.98 19.73 23.41
N PRO A 274 -6.49 20.97 23.47
CA PRO A 274 -6.14 22.04 22.52
C PRO A 274 -4.66 22.43 22.55
N ARG A 275 -4.02 22.37 23.73
CA ARG A 275 -2.59 22.67 23.89
C ARG A 275 -1.67 21.78 23.06
N LEU A 276 -2.11 20.61 22.61
CA LEU A 276 -1.30 19.78 21.72
C LEU A 276 -0.96 20.49 20.40
N LEU A 277 -1.84 21.38 19.93
CA LEU A 277 -1.62 22.17 18.71
C LEU A 277 -0.59 23.29 18.89
N GLU A 278 -0.27 23.65 20.13
CA GLU A 278 0.74 24.67 20.46
C GLU A 278 2.16 24.11 20.36
N TYR A 279 2.32 22.78 20.35
CA TYR A 279 3.64 22.17 20.31
C TYR A 279 4.26 22.16 18.91
N SER A 280 5.47 22.70 18.81
CA SER A 280 6.19 22.88 17.54
C SER A 280 6.61 21.54 16.90
N CYS A 281 6.87 20.51 17.71
CA CYS A 281 7.12 19.13 17.31
C CYS A 281 6.06 18.58 16.34
N LEU A 282 4.77 18.92 16.50
CA LEU A 282 3.71 18.41 15.62
C LEU A 282 3.65 19.15 14.28
N ALA A 283 4.09 20.42 14.25
CA ALA A 283 4.17 21.19 13.02
C ALA A 283 5.34 20.75 12.13
N ASN A 284 6.42 20.24 12.74
CA ASN A 284 7.66 19.87 12.04
C ASN A 284 7.73 18.39 11.60
N ILE A 285 6.70 17.60 11.87
CA ILE A 285 6.62 16.20 11.41
C ILE A 285 5.75 16.07 10.17
N THR A 286 6.14 15.15 9.30
CA THR A 286 5.40 14.83 8.08
C THR A 286 4.36 13.75 8.36
N ILE A 287 3.36 13.64 7.48
CA ILE A 287 2.35 12.57 7.55
C ILE A 287 3.03 11.20 7.59
N TYR A 288 4.00 10.99 6.70
CA TYR A 288 4.81 9.77 6.64
C TYR A 288 5.40 9.43 8.01
N THR A 289 6.12 10.37 8.61
CA THR A 289 6.83 10.19 9.86
C THR A 289 5.88 9.87 11.00
N PHE A 290 4.76 10.59 11.08
CA PHE A 290 3.77 10.38 12.13
C PHE A 290 3.15 8.98 12.08
N PHE A 291 2.58 8.62 10.94
CA PHE A 291 1.84 7.37 10.85
C PHE A 291 2.78 6.14 10.80
N ARG A 292 4.04 6.29 10.38
CA ARG A 292 5.03 5.21 10.51
C ARG A 292 5.17 4.79 11.97
N GLU A 293 5.24 5.76 12.88
CA GLU A 293 5.29 5.48 14.32
C GLU A 293 3.98 4.93 14.87
N VAL A 294 2.83 5.40 14.37
CA VAL A 294 1.52 4.81 14.73
C VAL A 294 1.49 3.33 14.33
N SER A 295 1.94 2.99 13.13
CA SER A 295 1.99 1.61 12.65
C SER A 295 2.96 0.75 13.45
N LEU A 296 4.16 1.26 13.78
CA LEU A 296 5.10 0.57 14.67
C LEU A 296 4.49 0.35 16.07
N CYS A 297 3.75 1.32 16.58
CA CYS A 297 3.04 1.19 17.85
C CYS A 297 2.02 0.04 17.83
N THR A 298 1.19 0.01 16.78
CA THR A 298 0.17 -1.03 16.60
C THR A 298 0.82 -2.42 16.43
N MET A 299 1.96 -2.47 15.74
CA MET A 299 2.74 -3.66 15.43
C MET A 299 3.36 -4.32 16.66
N PHE A 300 4.16 -3.57 17.43
CA PHE A 300 4.99 -4.17 18.49
C PHE A 300 4.36 -4.14 19.86
N TYR A 301 3.46 -3.19 20.13
CA TYR A 301 3.00 -2.93 21.49
C TYR A 301 1.52 -3.25 21.72
N LYS A 302 0.74 -3.59 20.67
CA LYS A 302 -0.69 -3.92 20.74
C LYS A 302 -1.50 -2.95 21.62
N LYS A 303 -1.11 -1.66 21.65
CA LYS A 303 -1.76 -0.63 22.48
C LYS A 303 -3.03 -0.12 21.81
N GLU A 304 -4.06 0.16 22.61
CA GLU A 304 -5.33 0.70 22.13
C GLU A 304 -5.24 2.15 21.64
N ASP A 305 -4.32 2.96 22.18
CA ASP A 305 -4.15 4.38 21.83
C ASP A 305 -2.75 4.71 21.28
N CYS A 306 -2.49 4.25 20.06
CA CYS A 306 -1.23 4.49 19.37
C CYS A 306 -1.06 5.92 18.87
N VAL A 307 -2.14 6.64 18.58
CA VAL A 307 -2.07 8.04 18.14
C VAL A 307 -1.56 8.93 19.27
N MET A 308 -2.13 8.84 20.47
CA MET A 308 -1.66 9.63 21.61
C MET A 308 -0.24 9.23 22.04
N SER A 309 0.06 7.93 22.01
CA SER A 309 1.42 7.43 22.30
C SER A 309 2.46 8.04 21.35
N THR A 310 2.12 8.14 20.06
CA THR A 310 2.99 8.75 19.05
C THR A 310 3.14 10.26 19.26
N ILE A 311 2.06 10.98 19.58
CA ILE A 311 2.14 12.42 19.92
C ILE A 311 3.07 12.64 21.12
N ILE A 312 2.90 11.85 22.20
CA ILE A 312 3.75 11.95 23.39
C ILE A 312 5.22 11.67 23.04
N LYS A 313 5.47 10.67 22.19
CA LYS A 313 6.81 10.32 21.73
C LYS A 313 7.49 11.48 20.99
N PHE A 314 6.80 12.11 20.04
CA PHE A 314 7.37 13.21 19.26
C PHE A 314 7.54 14.51 20.06
N CYS A 315 6.61 14.76 20.99
CA CYS A 315 6.52 16.04 21.70
C CYS A 315 6.98 15.96 23.15
N GLN A 316 7.73 14.91 23.51
CA GLN A 316 8.09 14.62 24.89
C GLN A 316 8.78 15.79 25.58
N GLU A 317 9.71 16.45 24.90
CA GLU A 317 10.49 17.55 25.47
C GLU A 317 9.61 18.77 25.78
N GLU A 318 8.78 19.19 24.83
CA GLU A 318 7.86 20.32 24.97
C GLU A 318 6.82 20.05 26.06
N ILE A 319 6.24 18.83 26.07
CA ILE A 319 5.32 18.38 27.12
C ILE A 319 6.00 18.48 28.50
N LEU A 320 7.23 17.97 28.64
CA LEU A 320 7.96 18.01 29.91
C LEU A 320 8.36 19.42 30.32
N ALA A 321 8.66 20.31 29.37
CA ALA A 321 8.94 21.72 29.63
C ALA A 321 7.70 22.43 30.18
N ASP A 322 6.53 22.18 29.59
CA ASP A 322 5.24 22.70 30.08
C ASP A 322 4.94 22.23 31.50
N PHE A 323 5.20 20.97 31.82
CA PHE A 323 5.07 20.45 33.19
C PHE A 323 6.07 21.07 34.18
N LYS A 324 7.25 21.50 33.72
CA LYS A 324 8.25 22.18 34.57
C LYS A 324 7.91 23.64 34.83
N ASN A 325 7.29 24.30 33.84
CA ASN A 325 6.91 25.71 33.89
C ASN A 325 5.59 25.95 34.62
N LEU A 326 4.77 24.90 34.81
CA LEU A 326 3.61 24.97 35.69
C LEU A 326 4.03 24.77 37.16
N GLU A 327 4.13 25.86 37.93
CA GLU A 327 3.75 25.79 39.35
C GLU A 327 2.24 25.48 39.39
N VAL A 328 1.87 24.21 39.45
CA VAL A 328 0.47 23.79 39.24
C VAL A 328 -0.35 23.87 40.53
N SER A 329 -1.28 24.83 40.60
CA SER A 329 -2.60 24.62 41.20
C SER A 329 -3.49 24.02 40.10
N VAL A 330 -3.86 22.75 40.22
CA VAL A 330 -4.90 22.14 39.37
C VAL A 330 -6.20 22.21 40.16
N GLY A 331 -7.02 23.22 39.89
CA GLY A 331 -8.43 23.21 40.29
C GLY A 331 -9.23 22.28 39.36
N PRO A 332 -10.26 21.57 39.86
CA PRO A 332 -11.07 20.68 39.06
C PRO A 332 -11.88 21.44 37.99
N ARG A 333 -12.00 20.86 36.78
CA ARG A 333 -12.88 21.36 35.70
C ARG A 333 -14.34 21.09 36.08
N LYS A 334 -15.15 22.14 36.21
CA LYS A 334 -16.58 22.09 36.60
C LYS A 334 -17.56 21.45 35.60
N GLU A 335 -17.12 21.02 34.40
CA GLU A 335 -18.08 20.89 33.28
C GLU A 335 -18.54 19.48 32.89
N VAL A 336 -18.18 18.37 33.57
CA VAL A 336 -18.63 17.05 33.05
C VAL A 336 -19.09 15.99 34.07
N TYR A 337 -18.82 16.08 35.37
CA TYR A 337 -19.25 15.02 36.31
C TYR A 337 -19.63 15.57 37.70
N ASN A 338 -20.74 15.07 38.27
CA ASN A 338 -21.10 15.20 39.70
C ASN A 338 -20.18 14.30 40.55
N SER A 339 -18.88 14.55 40.52
CA SER A 339 -17.89 13.94 41.43
C SER A 339 -17.51 14.95 42.52
N PRO A 340 -17.21 14.51 43.77
CA PRO A 340 -16.75 15.41 44.83
C PRO A 340 -15.53 16.22 44.37
N ASP A 341 -15.45 17.47 44.81
CA ASP A 341 -14.42 18.41 44.37
C ASP A 341 -13.03 17.93 44.84
N PHE A 342 -12.22 17.45 43.91
CA PHE A 342 -10.82 17.11 44.15
C PHE A 342 -9.92 18.25 43.68
N GLU A 343 -9.23 18.90 44.61
CA GLU A 343 -8.15 19.82 44.31
C GLU A 343 -6.81 19.08 44.37
N PHE A 344 -5.98 19.28 43.34
CA PHE A 344 -4.63 18.75 43.29
C PHE A 344 -3.63 19.89 43.30
N ALA A 345 -2.69 19.84 44.24
CA ALA A 345 -1.58 20.77 44.32
C ALA A 345 -0.26 20.02 44.32
N MET A 346 0.68 20.51 43.52
CA MET A 346 2.07 20.06 43.53
C MET A 346 2.95 21.22 43.92
N PHE A 347 3.69 21.07 45.01
CA PHE A 347 4.64 22.10 45.45
C PHE A 347 5.97 21.48 45.90
N ARG A 348 7.02 22.30 45.82
CA ARG A 348 8.34 21.98 46.37
C ARG A 348 8.38 22.53 47.79
N ASP A 349 8.72 21.68 48.76
CA ASP A 349 9.00 22.19 50.10
C ASP A 349 10.36 22.92 50.15
N ASN A 350 10.64 23.58 51.26
CA ASN A 350 11.90 24.33 51.48
C ASN A 350 13.17 23.45 51.45
N LYS A 351 13.04 22.12 51.35
CA LYS A 351 14.12 21.14 51.17
C LYS A 351 14.17 20.57 49.74
N LYS A 352 13.51 21.23 48.77
CA LYS A 352 13.42 20.84 47.35
C LYS A 352 12.76 19.47 47.11
N LYS A 353 12.06 18.90 48.10
CA LYS A 353 11.32 17.63 47.90
C LYS A 353 9.95 17.93 47.30
N ARG A 354 9.55 17.13 46.31
CA ARG A 354 8.21 17.22 45.69
C ARG A 354 7.20 16.60 46.63
N ARG A 355 6.15 17.34 47.00
CA ARG A 355 4.98 16.83 47.71
C ARG A 355 3.76 16.90 46.80
N PHE A 356 2.97 15.84 46.86
CA PHE A 356 1.69 15.74 46.18
C PHE A 356 0.60 15.84 47.23
N VAL A 357 -0.34 16.77 47.06
CA VAL A 357 -1.47 16.94 47.96
C VAL A 357 -2.76 16.77 47.17
N PHE A 358 -3.62 15.90 47.68
CA PHE A 358 -4.98 15.70 47.21
C PHE A 358 -5.92 16.20 48.31
N THR A 359 -6.77 17.16 47.98
CA THR A 359 -7.77 17.70 48.89
C THR A 359 -9.14 17.38 48.33
N MET A 360 -9.95 16.65 49.10
CA MET A 360 -11.33 16.34 48.77
C MET A 360 -12.24 17.28 49.56
N LYS A 361 -13.05 18.08 48.88
CA LYS A 361 -14.11 18.89 49.50
C LYS A 361 -15.39 18.07 49.47
N ASP A 362 -15.92 17.80 50.65
CA ASP A 362 -17.16 17.05 50.86
C ASP A 362 -18.21 18.03 51.41
N ASP A 363 -19.21 18.41 50.62
CA ASP A 363 -20.23 19.41 51.00
C ASP A 363 -21.26 18.87 52.02
N LYS A 364 -20.98 17.73 52.67
CA LYS A 364 -21.89 17.05 53.62
C LYS A 364 -21.50 17.17 55.10
N LEU A 365 -20.63 18.11 55.48
CA LEU A 365 -20.27 18.36 56.89
C LEU A 365 -20.57 19.79 57.34
N ILE A 366 -21.78 20.27 57.02
CA ILE A 366 -22.41 21.37 57.76
C ILE A 366 -23.81 20.90 58.18
N GLU A 367 -23.87 20.29 59.36
CA GLU A 367 -24.98 20.38 60.31
C GLU A 367 -24.41 20.58 61.71
#